data_AF-A0A7R9U0D5-F1
#
_entry.id   AF-A0A7R9U0D5-F1
#
_cell.length_a   1.000
_cell.length_b   1.000
_cell.length_c   1.000
_cell.angle_alpha   90.00
_cell.angle_beta   90.00
_cell.angle_gamma   90.00
#
_symmetry.space_group_name_H-M   'P 1'
#
loop_
_entity.id
_entity.type
_entity.pdbx_description
1 polymer ?
#
loop_
_entity_poly.entity_id
_entity_poly.type
_entity_poly.pdbx_seq_one_letter_code
_entity_poly.pdbx_strand_id
1 'polypeptide(L)'
;RPRTQLDTLGWAFVTVSSRAMRVGAEAGSGGALMPVLDMANHSASPNARVRQSAVSGDYQLQATRAIAAGEEVTISYGDLSNDDLFLNHGFFVDGFDEEGTAAEEEPAASAPQPANPHDVVQIWLGLPLLEAGAAKARELGLAGAEALPQSVAQAAAEPWRAAALQALGVPT
;
A
#
# COMPACT_ATOMS: atom_id res chain seq x y z
N ARG A 1 21.16 7.10 27.18
CA ARG A 1 20.87 8.08 26.10
C ARG A 1 19.37 7.99 25.79
N PRO A 2 18.61 9.09 25.75
CA PRO A 2 17.20 9.00 25.40
C PRO A 2 17.07 8.57 23.93
N ARG A 3 16.29 7.51 23.68
CA ARG A 3 16.09 6.87 22.36
C ARG A 3 15.03 7.56 21.49
N THR A 4 14.58 8.75 21.88
CA THR A 4 13.56 9.54 21.18
C THR A 4 14.21 10.42 20.11
N GLN A 5 14.76 9.80 19.07
CA GLN A 5 15.15 10.48 17.84
C GLN A 5 13.97 10.40 16.86
N LEU A 6 13.84 11.38 15.97
CA LEU A 6 12.77 11.43 14.96
C LEU A 6 12.74 10.13 14.14
N ASP A 7 13.91 9.59 13.81
CA ASP A 7 14.06 8.34 13.07
C ASP A 7 13.50 7.13 13.85
N THR A 8 13.73 7.06 15.16
CA THR A 8 13.18 5.99 16.02
C THR A 8 11.65 6.07 16.07
N LEU A 9 11.11 7.28 16.18
CA LEU A 9 9.65 7.48 16.19
C LEU A 9 9.05 7.14 14.83
N GLY A 10 9.68 7.57 13.74
CA GLY A 10 9.28 7.23 12.38
C GLY A 10 9.29 5.72 12.15
N TRP A 11 10.40 5.05 12.51
CA TRP A 11 10.51 3.59 12.44
C TRP A 11 9.44 2.87 13.27
N ALA A 12 9.21 3.31 14.50
CA ALA A 12 8.20 2.72 15.37
C ALA A 12 6.79 2.91 14.80
N PHE A 13 6.49 4.10 14.28
CA PHE A 13 5.21 4.40 13.63
C PHE A 13 4.97 3.49 12.42
N VAL A 14 5.93 3.41 11.48
CA VAL A 14 5.78 2.55 10.29
C VAL A 14 5.73 1.07 10.63
N THR A 15 6.44 0.64 11.68
CA THR A 15 6.37 -0.74 12.16
C THR A 15 4.97 -1.05 12.67
N VAL A 16 4.39 -0.17 13.50
CA VAL A 16 3.04 -0.39 14.04
C VAL A 16 1.98 -0.27 12.94
N SER A 17 2.05 0.73 12.05
CA SER A 17 1.06 0.92 10.99
C SER A 17 1.01 -0.25 10.01
N SER A 18 2.18 -0.82 9.68
CA SER A 18 2.27 -1.88 8.67
C SER A 18 2.06 -3.29 9.22
N ARG A 19 2.29 -3.53 10.53
CA ARG A 19 2.35 -4.89 11.12
C ARG A 19 1.35 -5.15 12.24
N ALA A 20 0.77 -4.12 12.85
CA ALA A 20 -0.17 -4.34 13.95
C ALA A 20 -1.48 -4.94 13.45
N MET A 21 -1.92 -6.01 14.10
CA MET A 21 -3.17 -6.71 13.80
C MET A 21 -4.25 -6.29 14.78
N ARG A 22 -5.50 -6.19 14.31
CA ARG A 22 -6.63 -5.85 15.18
C ARG A 22 -6.90 -6.97 16.17
N VAL A 23 -6.99 -6.62 17.45
CA VAL A 23 -7.27 -7.56 18.55
C VAL A 23 -8.74 -7.44 18.92
N GLY A 24 -9.49 -8.54 18.95
CA GLY A 24 -10.91 -8.55 19.34
C GLY A 24 -11.87 -8.06 18.25
N ALA A 25 -13.16 -8.37 18.42
CA ALA A 25 -14.20 -8.11 17.43
C ALA A 25 -14.87 -6.73 17.58
N GLU A 26 -14.71 -6.05 18.72
CA GLU A 26 -15.42 -4.81 19.04
C GLU A 26 -14.85 -3.59 18.31
N ALA A 27 -15.70 -2.62 17.97
CA ALA A 27 -15.25 -1.35 17.43
C ALA A 27 -14.44 -0.58 18.49
N GLY A 28 -13.26 -0.09 18.13
CA GLY A 28 -12.34 0.58 19.07
C GLY A 28 -11.37 -0.36 19.80
N SER A 29 -11.42 -1.66 19.51
CA SER A 29 -10.39 -2.57 19.96
C SER A 29 -9.04 -2.25 19.31
N GLY A 30 -7.97 -2.23 20.12
CA GLY A 30 -6.65 -1.80 19.69
C GLY A 30 -5.96 -2.77 18.72
N GLY A 31 -4.80 -2.35 18.21
CA GLY A 31 -3.88 -3.20 17.47
C GLY A 31 -2.79 -3.80 18.38
N ALA A 32 -2.31 -4.99 18.04
CA ALA A 32 -1.12 -5.58 18.66
C ALA A 32 -0.17 -6.13 17.59
N LEU A 33 1.13 -6.05 17.86
CA LEU A 33 2.12 -6.79 17.09
C LEU A 33 2.03 -8.26 17.49
N MET A 34 1.82 -9.13 16.52
CA MET A 34 1.64 -10.58 16.72
C MET A 34 2.79 -11.31 16.04
N PRO A 35 3.88 -11.62 16.77
CA PRO A 35 5.04 -12.28 16.18
C PRO A 35 4.64 -13.55 15.44
N VAL A 36 5.30 -13.81 14.30
CA VAL A 36 5.00 -14.90 13.37
C VAL A 36 3.75 -14.66 12.53
N LEU A 37 2.65 -14.17 13.11
CA LEU A 37 1.43 -13.88 12.35
C LEU A 37 1.61 -12.66 11.44
N ASP A 38 2.37 -11.66 11.90
CA ASP A 38 2.70 -10.43 11.16
C ASP A 38 3.73 -10.62 10.03
N MET A 39 4.20 -11.85 9.82
CA MET A 39 5.06 -12.23 8.69
C MET A 39 4.27 -12.65 7.45
N ALA A 40 2.99 -12.98 7.59
CA ALA A 40 2.17 -13.38 6.44
C ALA A 40 1.84 -12.16 5.57
N ASN A 41 2.13 -12.26 4.28
CA ASN A 41 1.88 -11.20 3.31
C ASN A 41 0.38 -11.10 2.96
N HIS A 42 0.03 -9.95 2.38
CA HIS A 42 -1.31 -9.70 1.87
C HIS A 42 -1.55 -10.43 0.54
N SER A 43 -2.76 -10.96 0.37
CA SER A 43 -3.32 -11.29 -0.94
C SER A 43 -4.80 -10.91 -0.97
N ALA A 44 -5.28 -10.46 -2.14
CA ALA A 44 -6.71 -10.29 -2.40
C ALA A 44 -7.46 -11.63 -2.45
N SER A 45 -6.73 -12.74 -2.68
CA SER A 45 -7.25 -14.11 -2.68
C SER A 45 -6.48 -14.99 -1.69
N PRO A 46 -6.58 -14.72 -0.37
CA PRO A 46 -5.72 -15.34 0.64
C PRO A 46 -6.04 -16.82 0.87
N ASN A 47 -5.00 -17.60 1.18
CA ASN A 47 -5.13 -19.03 1.51
C ASN A 47 -5.12 -19.33 3.02
N ALA A 48 -4.97 -18.30 3.86
CA ALA A 48 -5.10 -18.39 5.31
C ALA A 48 -5.81 -17.18 5.91
N ARG A 49 -6.20 -17.29 7.18
CA ARG A 49 -6.83 -16.21 7.95
C ARG A 49 -6.40 -16.26 9.41
N VAL A 50 -6.32 -15.09 10.03
CA VAL A 50 -6.13 -14.97 11.48
C VAL A 50 -7.48 -15.07 12.18
N ARG A 51 -7.58 -15.90 13.22
CA ARG A 51 -8.76 -16.00 14.08
C ARG A 51 -8.38 -16.10 15.54
N GLN A 52 -9.19 -15.48 16.39
CA GLN A 52 -9.12 -15.70 17.83
C GLN A 52 -9.86 -16.99 18.19
N SER A 53 -9.20 -17.86 18.96
CA SER A 53 -9.78 -19.06 19.54
C SER A 53 -10.85 -18.68 20.56
N ALA A 54 -12.09 -19.12 20.36
CA ALA A 54 -13.16 -18.92 21.33
C ALA A 54 -12.94 -19.67 22.66
N VAL A 55 -12.07 -20.70 22.65
CA VAL A 55 -11.82 -21.56 23.81
C VAL A 55 -10.62 -21.05 24.62
N SER A 56 -9.50 -20.80 23.95
CA SER A 56 -8.24 -20.43 24.60
C SER A 56 -7.95 -18.92 24.59
N GLY A 57 -8.63 -18.15 23.74
CA GLY A 57 -8.39 -16.71 23.56
C GLY A 57 -7.17 -16.38 22.69
N ASP A 58 -6.37 -17.37 22.29
CA ASP A 58 -5.18 -17.20 21.47
C ASP A 58 -5.50 -16.86 20.01
N TYR A 59 -4.58 -16.19 19.33
CA TYR A 59 -4.66 -15.93 17.89
C TYR A 59 -4.01 -17.06 17.09
N GLN A 60 -4.71 -17.52 16.06
CA GLN A 60 -4.33 -18.65 15.22
C GLN A 60 -4.34 -18.24 13.75
N LEU A 61 -3.28 -18.63 13.03
CA LEU A 61 -3.26 -18.59 11.57
C LEU A 61 -3.82 -19.91 11.04
N GLN A 62 -5.00 -19.86 10.43
CA GLN A 62 -5.71 -21.03 9.94
C GLN A 62 -5.78 -21.02 8.42
N ALA A 63 -5.35 -22.11 7.77
CA ALA A 63 -5.53 -22.29 6.35
C ALA A 63 -7.02 -22.35 5.98
N THR A 64 -7.40 -21.70 4.88
CA THR A 64 -8.78 -21.72 4.34
C THR A 64 -8.96 -22.80 3.28
N ARG A 65 -7.86 -23.33 2.75
CA ARG A 65 -7.79 -24.47 1.84
C ARG A 65 -6.50 -25.26 2.06
N ALA A 66 -6.31 -26.37 1.34
CA ALA A 66 -5.01 -27.03 1.28
C ALA A 66 -3.97 -26.07 0.65
N ILE A 67 -2.78 -26.03 1.24
CA ILE A 67 -1.63 -25.22 0.80
C ILE A 67 -0.52 -26.20 0.42
N ALA A 68 0.02 -26.07 -0.79
CA ALA A 68 1.06 -26.97 -1.28
C ALA A 68 2.42 -26.67 -0.62
N ALA A 69 3.32 -27.66 -0.59
CA ALA A 69 4.68 -27.43 -0.13
C ALA A 69 5.37 -26.41 -1.05
N GLY A 70 5.94 -25.35 -0.47
CA GLY A 70 6.54 -24.24 -1.21
C GLY A 70 5.57 -23.15 -1.64
N GLU A 71 4.26 -23.33 -1.45
CA GLU A 71 3.29 -22.26 -1.66
C GLU A 71 3.31 -21.28 -0.48
N GLU A 72 3.32 -19.98 -0.77
CA GLU A 72 3.31 -18.93 0.25
C GLU A 72 1.99 -18.92 1.04
N VAL A 73 2.06 -18.75 2.37
CA VAL A 73 0.88 -18.55 3.22
C VAL A 73 0.54 -17.06 3.26
N THR A 74 -0.62 -16.71 2.72
CA THR A 74 -1.09 -15.32 2.60
C THR A 74 -2.39 -15.08 3.37
N ILE A 75 -2.55 -13.86 3.87
CA ILE A 75 -3.75 -13.41 4.58
C ILE A 75 -4.34 -12.16 3.91
N SER A 76 -5.58 -11.79 4.23
CA SER A 76 -6.10 -10.47 3.87
C SER A 76 -5.79 -9.46 4.98
N TYR A 77 -5.28 -8.29 4.60
CA TYR A 77 -5.12 -7.14 5.51
C TYR A 77 -6.41 -6.33 5.62
N GLY A 78 -7.41 -6.66 4.79
CA GLY A 78 -8.68 -5.97 4.65
C GLY A 78 -9.00 -5.73 3.18
N ASP A 79 -10.17 -5.12 2.95
CA ASP A 79 -10.64 -4.68 1.63
C ASP A 79 -10.00 -3.32 1.31
N LEU A 80 -8.67 -3.31 1.10
CA LEU A 80 -7.84 -2.11 0.98
C LEU A 80 -7.55 -1.75 -0.47
N SER A 81 -7.63 -0.47 -0.81
CA SER A 81 -7.19 0.07 -2.12
C SER A 81 -5.66 0.04 -2.24
N ASN A 82 -5.10 0.15 -3.46
CA ASN A 82 -3.64 0.22 -3.60
C ASN A 82 -3.06 1.47 -2.94
N ASP A 83 -3.84 2.53 -2.84
CA ASP A 83 -3.52 3.74 -2.08
C ASP A 83 -3.33 3.47 -0.60
N ASP A 84 -4.27 2.73 0.02
CA ASP A 84 -4.20 2.35 1.43
C ASP A 84 -3.04 1.39 1.68
N LEU A 85 -2.81 0.45 0.76
CA LEU A 85 -1.67 -0.47 0.82
C LEU A 85 -0.35 0.30 0.73
N PHE A 86 -0.24 1.27 -0.17
CA PHE A 86 0.97 2.04 -0.36
C PHE A 86 1.27 2.94 0.85
N LEU A 87 0.27 3.69 1.33
CA LEU A 87 0.46 4.62 2.44
C LEU A 87 0.70 3.93 3.79
N ASN A 88 0.03 2.81 4.06
CA ASN A 88 0.08 2.16 5.37
C ASN A 88 1.06 0.97 5.42
N HIS A 89 1.30 0.31 4.30
CA HIS A 89 2.11 -0.91 4.22
C HIS A 89 3.28 -0.83 3.23
N GLY A 90 3.36 0.21 2.38
CA GLY A 90 4.52 0.46 1.52
C GLY A 90 4.58 -0.39 0.26
N PHE A 91 3.47 -1.00 -0.19
CA PHE A 91 3.39 -1.77 -1.43
C PHE A 91 2.04 -1.55 -2.13
N PHE A 92 1.93 -1.97 -3.38
CA PHE A 92 0.67 -2.07 -4.12
C PHE A 92 0.56 -3.50 -4.68
N VAL A 93 -0.66 -3.96 -4.95
CA VAL A 93 -0.89 -5.25 -5.62
C VAL A 93 -1.08 -4.95 -7.10
N ASP A 94 -0.08 -5.29 -7.89
CA ASP A 94 -0.13 -5.24 -9.33
C ASP A 94 -0.40 -6.64 -9.92
N GLY A 95 -0.81 -6.67 -11.19
CA GLY A 95 -1.03 -7.92 -11.93
C GLY A 95 0.22 -8.40 -12.67
N PHE A 96 1.40 -7.89 -12.28
CA PHE A 96 2.67 -8.26 -12.89
C PHE A 96 3.21 -9.52 -12.19
N ASP A 97 3.84 -10.41 -12.93
CA ASP A 97 4.53 -11.57 -12.36
C ASP A 97 5.82 -11.13 -11.62
N GLU A 98 6.48 -12.06 -10.89
CA GLU A 98 7.70 -11.77 -10.12
C GLU A 98 8.88 -11.22 -10.97
N GLU A 99 8.76 -11.31 -12.29
CA GLU A 99 9.74 -10.85 -13.28
C GLU A 99 9.38 -9.47 -13.87
N GLY A 100 8.25 -8.87 -13.45
CA GLY A 100 7.79 -7.57 -13.89
C GLY A 100 7.30 -7.54 -15.33
N THR A 101 7.01 -8.71 -15.92
CA THR A 101 6.38 -8.80 -17.22
C THR A 101 4.87 -8.69 -17.07
N ALA A 102 4.26 -7.77 -17.84
CA ALA A 102 2.82 -7.80 -18.03
C ALA A 102 2.47 -9.20 -18.51
N ALA A 103 1.51 -9.87 -17.86
CA ALA A 103 0.94 -11.08 -18.39
C ALA A 103 0.54 -10.81 -19.84
N GLU A 104 1.31 -11.36 -20.78
CA GLU A 104 1.06 -11.28 -22.22
C GLU A 104 -0.14 -12.18 -22.56
N GLU A 105 -1.28 -11.93 -21.92
CA GLU A 105 -2.55 -12.47 -22.39
C GLU A 105 -3.22 -11.42 -23.26
N GLU A 106 -3.31 -11.75 -24.55
CA GLU A 106 -4.14 -11.11 -25.58
C GLU A 106 -5.47 -10.57 -25.00
N PRO A 107 -5.92 -9.36 -25.39
CA PRO A 107 -7.05 -8.72 -24.75
C PRO A 107 -8.33 -9.46 -25.09
N ALA A 108 -8.78 -10.33 -24.19
CA ALA A 108 -10.18 -10.73 -24.13
C ALA A 108 -11.04 -9.47 -23.93
N ALA A 109 -12.19 -9.42 -24.60
CA ALA A 109 -13.08 -8.26 -24.71
C ALA A 109 -13.75 -7.77 -23.39
N SER A 110 -13.17 -8.09 -22.23
CA SER A 110 -13.51 -7.54 -20.93
C SER A 110 -12.25 -6.90 -20.36
N ALA A 111 -12.32 -5.63 -19.93
CA ALA A 111 -11.19 -4.93 -19.32
C ALA A 111 -10.45 -5.84 -18.31
N PRO A 112 -9.09 -5.83 -18.29
CA PRO A 112 -8.33 -6.64 -17.35
C PRO A 112 -8.84 -6.37 -15.94
N GLN A 113 -9.29 -7.41 -15.25
CA GLN A 113 -9.74 -7.29 -13.87
C GLN A 113 -8.55 -6.77 -13.06
N PRO A 114 -8.72 -5.70 -12.25
CA PRO A 114 -7.60 -5.17 -11.49
C PRO A 114 -7.12 -6.27 -10.53
N ALA A 115 -5.81 -6.46 -10.45
CA ALA A 115 -5.20 -7.45 -9.56
C ALA A 115 -5.62 -7.27 -8.09
N ASN A 116 -5.89 -6.01 -7.71
CA ASN A 116 -6.62 -5.67 -6.50
C ASN A 116 -8.08 -5.30 -6.83
N PRO A 117 -9.07 -6.12 -6.43
CA PRO A 117 -10.48 -5.85 -6.69
C PRO A 117 -11.03 -4.63 -5.92
N HIS A 118 -10.29 -4.13 -4.93
CA HIS A 118 -10.66 -2.96 -4.12
C HIS A 118 -10.03 -1.67 -4.61
N ASP A 119 -9.28 -1.70 -5.70
CA ASP A 119 -8.61 -0.53 -6.24
C ASP A 119 -9.61 0.34 -7.04
N VAL A 120 -10.20 1.32 -6.35
CA VAL A 120 -11.18 2.26 -6.91
C VAL A 120 -10.74 3.72 -6.78
N VAL A 121 -9.66 3.96 -6.04
CA VAL A 121 -9.05 5.28 -5.84
C VAL A 121 -7.61 5.17 -6.33
N GLN A 122 -7.16 6.17 -7.07
CA GLN A 122 -5.74 6.38 -7.31
C GLN A 122 -5.37 7.68 -6.61
N ILE A 123 -4.51 7.61 -5.60
CA ILE A 123 -3.83 8.77 -5.04
C ILE A 123 -2.96 9.24 -6.19
N TRP A 124 -3.51 10.23 -6.87
CA TRP A 124 -2.71 11.14 -7.64
C TRP A 124 -1.86 11.87 -6.62
N LEU A 125 -0.64 11.39 -6.39
CA LEU A 125 0.48 12.25 -5.97
C LEU A 125 0.74 13.19 -7.13
N GLY A 126 -0.22 14.07 -7.40
CA GLY A 126 -0.11 15.04 -8.44
C GLY A 126 1.11 15.86 -8.11
N LEU A 127 2.01 15.99 -9.08
CA LEU A 127 3.01 17.06 -9.09
C LEU A 127 2.44 18.40 -8.54
N PRO A 128 1.17 18.78 -8.80
CA PRO A 128 0.57 19.97 -8.19
C PRO A 128 0.62 20.04 -6.65
N LEU A 129 0.51 18.93 -5.91
CA LEU A 129 0.57 18.94 -4.45
C LEU A 129 2.01 19.12 -3.95
N LEU A 130 2.99 18.48 -4.61
CA LEU A 130 4.41 18.66 -4.33
C LEU A 130 4.88 20.07 -4.72
N GLU A 131 4.39 20.59 -5.84
CA GLU A 131 4.60 21.97 -6.30
C GLU A 131 3.96 22.97 -5.34
N ALA A 132 2.74 22.72 -4.85
CA ALA A 132 2.08 23.55 -3.84
C ALA A 132 2.84 23.53 -2.51
N GLY A 133 3.31 22.36 -2.07
CA GLY A 133 4.16 22.22 -0.89
C GLY A 133 5.48 22.99 -1.02
N ALA A 134 6.15 22.87 -2.16
CA ALA A 134 7.37 23.63 -2.45
C ALA A 134 7.12 25.13 -2.55
N ALA A 135 6.02 25.57 -3.19
CA ALA A 135 5.63 26.97 -3.26
C ALA A 135 5.34 27.55 -1.86
N LYS A 136 4.65 26.80 -1.00
CA LYS A 136 4.38 27.23 0.38
C LYS A 136 5.64 27.29 1.23
N ALA A 137 6.58 26.36 1.05
CA ALA A 137 7.87 26.39 1.73
C ALA A 137 8.71 27.61 1.34
N ARG A 138 8.64 28.07 0.07
CA ARG A 138 9.26 29.31 -0.41
C ARG A 138 8.61 30.56 0.20
N GLU A 139 7.28 30.60 0.24
CA GLU A 139 6.53 31.70 0.88
C GLU A 139 6.92 31.87 2.35
N LEU A 140 7.17 30.75 3.04
CA LEU A 140 7.55 30.71 4.46
C LEU A 140 9.07 30.87 4.69
N GLY A 141 9.88 31.00 3.64
CA GLY A 141 11.33 31.19 3.76
C GLY A 141 12.11 30.00 4.35
N LEU A 142 11.59 28.78 4.21
CA LEU A 142 12.22 27.57 4.74
C LEU A 142 13.42 27.15 3.87
N ALA A 143 14.56 26.86 4.49
CA ALA A 143 15.78 26.45 3.79
C ALA A 143 15.61 25.07 3.09
N GLY A 144 16.03 24.95 1.83
CA GLY A 144 15.97 23.72 1.02
C GLY A 144 14.90 23.68 -0.09
N ALA A 145 14.17 24.78 -0.33
CA ALA A 145 13.03 24.85 -1.26
C ALA A 145 13.39 25.13 -2.75
N GLU A 146 14.65 24.95 -3.15
CA GLU A 146 15.18 25.57 -4.37
C GLU A 146 14.93 24.81 -5.69
N ALA A 147 14.59 23.52 -5.70
CA ALA A 147 14.10 22.86 -6.91
C ALA A 147 13.47 21.49 -6.57
N LEU A 148 12.45 21.07 -7.33
CA LEU A 148 12.09 19.65 -7.38
C LEU A 148 13.31 18.87 -7.90
N PRO A 149 13.65 17.71 -7.32
CA PRO A 149 14.74 16.87 -7.82
C PRO A 149 14.56 16.60 -9.32
N GLN A 150 15.63 16.58 -10.11
CA GLN A 150 15.55 16.34 -11.56
C GLN A 150 14.81 15.04 -11.93
N SER A 151 14.84 14.03 -11.06
CA SER A 151 14.07 12.79 -11.20
C SER A 151 12.55 13.00 -11.19
N VAL A 152 12.05 13.97 -10.41
CA VAL A 152 10.62 14.34 -10.36
C VAL A 152 10.22 15.14 -11.61
N ALA A 153 11.12 15.98 -12.12
CA ALA A 153 10.91 16.73 -13.36
C ALA A 153 10.89 15.83 -14.61
N GLN A 154 11.65 14.73 -14.60
CA GLN A 154 11.67 13.74 -15.68
C GLN A 154 10.41 12.85 -15.69
N ALA A 155 9.92 12.41 -14.52
CA ALA A 155 8.66 11.68 -14.41
C ALA A 155 7.44 12.47 -14.93
N ALA A 156 7.52 13.81 -14.92
CA ALA A 156 6.49 14.70 -15.45
C ALA A 156 6.43 14.76 -16.99
N ALA A 157 7.39 14.17 -17.70
CA ALA A 157 7.49 14.19 -19.16
C ALA A 157 6.91 12.92 -19.85
N GLU A 158 6.33 12.01 -19.08
CA GLU A 158 5.93 10.69 -19.57
C GLU A 158 4.63 10.70 -20.42
N PRO A 159 4.51 9.79 -21.42
CA PRO A 159 3.41 9.76 -22.39
C PRO A 159 2.01 9.62 -21.79
N TRP A 160 1.89 9.01 -20.61
CA TRP A 160 0.61 8.79 -19.93
C TRP A 160 -0.03 10.09 -19.43
N ARG A 161 0.73 11.19 -19.32
CA ARG A 161 0.24 12.49 -18.86
C ARG A 161 -0.82 13.08 -19.80
N ALA A 162 -0.65 12.95 -21.12
CA ALA A 162 -1.63 13.42 -22.09
C ALA A 162 -2.95 12.65 -21.97
N ALA A 163 -2.87 11.32 -21.77
CA ALA A 163 -4.04 10.47 -21.57
C ALA A 163 -4.77 10.81 -20.25
N ALA A 164 -4.03 11.08 -19.17
CA ALA A 164 -4.60 11.46 -17.88
C ALA A 164 -5.29 12.83 -17.92
N LEU A 165 -4.69 13.84 -18.56
CA LEU A 165 -5.29 15.18 -18.69
C LEU A 165 -6.56 15.16 -19.55
N GLN A 166 -6.58 14.34 -20.60
CA GLN A 166 -7.73 14.15 -21.48
C GLN A 166 -8.88 13.43 -20.77
N ALA A 167 -8.57 12.41 -19.95
CA ALA A 167 -9.55 11.72 -19.10
C ALA A 167 -10.17 12.62 -18.03
N LEU A 168 -9.43 13.65 -17.59
CA LEU A 168 -9.88 14.63 -16.60
C LEU A 168 -10.57 15.86 -17.21
N GLY A 169 -10.72 15.92 -18.54
CA GLY A 169 -11.38 17.04 -19.23
C GLY A 169 -10.65 18.38 -19.08
N VAL A 170 -9.36 18.36 -18.74
CA VAL A 170 -8.53 19.55 -18.62
C VAL A 170 -8.04 19.91 -20.03
N PRO A 171 -8.35 21.12 -20.56
CA PRO A 171 -7.86 21.51 -21.87
C PRO A 171 -6.32 21.60 -21.85
N THR A 172 -5.70 20.92 -22.81
CA THR A 172 -4.25 20.92 -23.07
C THR A 172 -3.75 22.25 -23.56
#